data_AF-A0AAW1GJZ5-F1
#
_entry.id   AF-A0AAW1GJZ5-F1
#
_cell.length_a   1.000
_cell.length_b   1.000
_cell.length_c   1.000
_cell.angle_alpha   90.00
_cell.angle_beta   90.00
_cell.angle_gamma   90.00
#
_symmetry.space_group_name_H-M   'P 1'
#
loop_
_entity.id
_entity.type
_entity.pdbx_description
1 polymer ?
#
loop_
_entity_poly.entity_id
_entity_poly.type
_entity_poly.pdbx_seq_one_letter_code
_entity_poly.pdbx_strand_id
1 'polypeptide(L)'
;MSAWCLVTTNATHGKNQSQIIRWAKVLEVYETTRLENPNEIGARNTEALRQRYKILSKNASKWISCYKAVLSRPRKSGTNDQDLEDAAQKLYFDENRSRYNDLKVFKNVMSMNPKWSLDNYEERQPQVNVDEESATESGESLKRSRVN
;
A
#
# COMPACT_ATOMS: atom_id res chain seq x y z
N MET A 1 -4.16 8.63 15.18
CA MET A 1 -3.36 7.47 14.72
C MET A 1 -3.73 7.16 13.28
N SER A 2 -2.78 7.04 12.37
CA SER A 2 -3.02 6.87 10.94
C SER A 2 -3.74 5.54 10.67
N ALA A 3 -4.96 5.56 10.13
CA ALA A 3 -5.75 4.37 9.76
C ALA A 3 -4.98 3.37 8.85
N TRP A 4 -3.94 3.86 8.18
CA TRP A 4 -3.02 3.12 7.30
C TRP A 4 -2.10 2.12 8.04
N CYS A 5 -1.97 2.25 9.36
CA CYS A 5 -1.12 1.40 10.21
C CYS A 5 -1.79 0.09 10.65
N LEU A 6 -3.02 -0.21 10.23
CA LEU A 6 -3.69 -1.49 10.53
C LEU A 6 -3.08 -2.64 9.70
N VAL A 7 -1.77 -2.83 9.87
CA VAL A 7 -1.15 -4.15 9.82
C VAL A 7 -1.59 -4.82 11.13
N THR A 8 -2.18 -5.99 11.03
CA THR A 8 -2.60 -6.75 12.21
C THR A 8 -1.37 -7.03 13.07
N THR A 9 -1.15 -6.26 14.13
CA THR A 9 -0.08 -6.47 15.12
C THR A 9 -0.35 -7.68 16.02
N ASN A 10 -1.54 -8.26 15.90
CA ASN A 10 -1.96 -9.42 16.68
C ASN A 10 -1.50 -10.73 16.00
N ALA A 11 -0.35 -11.24 16.42
CA ALA A 11 0.24 -12.51 15.95
C ALA A 11 -0.67 -13.73 16.20
N THR A 12 -1.64 -13.62 17.11
CA THR A 12 -2.59 -14.68 17.49
C THR A 12 -3.77 -14.85 16.54
N HIS A 13 -4.07 -13.85 15.69
CA HIS A 13 -5.16 -13.93 14.69
C HIS A 13 -4.62 -14.12 13.26
N GLY A 14 -3.50 -14.84 13.13
CA GLY A 14 -2.89 -15.18 11.86
C GLY A 14 -3.81 -16.07 11.01
N LYS A 15 -3.99 -15.68 9.74
CA LYS A 15 -4.54 -16.43 8.60
C LYS A 15 -6.06 -16.43 8.34
N ASN A 16 -6.95 -16.23 9.32
CA ASN A 16 -8.42 -16.40 9.10
C ASN A 16 -9.31 -15.14 9.27
N GLN A 17 -8.75 -13.93 9.24
CA GLN A 17 -9.61 -12.73 9.20
C GLN A 17 -10.22 -12.58 7.80
N SER A 18 -11.55 -12.63 7.72
CA SER A 18 -12.27 -12.25 6.52
C SER A 18 -11.80 -10.87 6.05
N GLN A 19 -11.36 -10.79 4.79
CA GLN A 19 -10.93 -9.56 4.15
C GLN A 19 -12.02 -8.48 4.26
N ILE A 20 -13.30 -8.88 4.23
CA ILE A 20 -14.45 -8.00 4.43
C ILE A 20 -14.39 -7.37 5.83
N ILE A 21 -14.23 -8.18 6.89
CA ILE A 21 -14.15 -7.69 8.29
C ILE A 21 -12.96 -6.74 8.46
N ARG A 22 -11.81 -7.07 7.88
CA ARG A 22 -10.64 -6.20 7.95
C ARG A 22 -10.92 -4.83 7.34
N TRP A 23 -11.49 -4.79 6.15
CA TRP A 23 -11.77 -3.52 5.47
C TRP A 23 -12.92 -2.74 6.11
N ALA A 24 -13.88 -3.42 6.74
CA ALA A 24 -14.90 -2.77 7.55
C ALA A 24 -14.28 -2.01 8.73
N LYS A 25 -13.33 -2.62 9.46
CA LYS A 25 -12.58 -1.93 10.53
C LYS A 25 -11.75 -0.76 10.02
N VAL A 26 -11.11 -0.91 8.86
CA VAL A 26 -10.36 0.20 8.23
C VAL A 26 -11.30 1.36 7.88
N LEU A 27 -12.49 1.06 7.36
CA LEU A 27 -13.50 2.08 7.08
C LEU A 27 -13.97 2.76 8.38
N GLU A 28 -14.26 2.00 9.43
CA GLU A 28 -14.68 2.54 10.73
C GLU A 28 -13.66 3.55 11.29
N VAL A 29 -12.37 3.19 11.29
CA VAL A 29 -11.28 4.09 11.73
C VAL A 29 -11.13 5.30 10.82
N TYR A 30 -11.31 5.11 9.50
CA TYR A 30 -11.28 6.21 8.55
C TYR A 30 -12.41 7.21 8.81
N GLU A 31 -13.63 6.72 9.03
CA GLU A 31 -14.82 7.52 9.29
C GLU A 31 -14.72 8.28 10.62
N THR A 32 -14.21 7.65 11.69
CA THR A 32 -13.94 8.37 12.96
C THR A 32 -12.92 9.49 12.76
N THR A 33 -11.81 9.20 12.07
CA THR A 33 -10.80 10.23 11.76
C THR A 33 -11.37 11.36 10.89
N ARG A 34 -12.29 11.02 9.96
CA ARG A 34 -12.99 11.98 9.11
C ARG A 34 -13.91 12.89 9.91
N LEU A 35 -14.66 12.34 10.86
CA LEU A 35 -15.55 13.10 11.73
C LEU A 35 -14.77 14.06 12.64
N GLU A 36 -13.58 13.66 13.08
CA GLU A 36 -12.66 14.54 13.82
C GLU A 36 -12.05 15.65 12.94
N ASN A 37 -11.91 15.41 11.63
CA ASN A 37 -11.22 16.32 10.69
C ASN A 37 -12.03 16.56 9.40
N PRO A 38 -13.26 17.13 9.49
CA PRO A 38 -14.21 17.15 8.38
C PRO A 38 -13.78 18.00 7.19
N ASN A 39 -12.94 19.01 7.40
CA ASN A 39 -12.46 19.90 6.33
C ASN A 39 -11.20 19.36 5.61
N GLU A 40 -10.53 18.36 6.18
CA GLU A 40 -9.28 17.81 5.64
C GLU A 40 -9.48 16.47 4.94
N ILE A 41 -10.50 15.71 5.35
CA ILE A 41 -10.71 14.33 4.91
C ILE A 41 -12.09 14.21 4.28
N GLY A 42 -12.12 13.92 2.98
CA GLY A 42 -13.37 13.65 2.26
C GLY A 42 -13.94 12.26 2.54
N ALA A 43 -15.24 12.08 2.29
CA ALA A 43 -15.90 10.77 2.37
C ALA A 43 -15.29 9.76 1.39
N ARG A 44 -15.13 8.50 1.81
CA ARG A 44 -14.68 7.40 0.96
C ARG A 44 -15.43 6.13 1.30
N ASN A 45 -15.72 5.33 0.29
CA ASN A 45 -16.23 3.98 0.48
C ASN A 45 -15.08 2.97 0.64
N THR A 46 -15.42 1.76 1.05
CA THR A 46 -14.47 0.67 1.29
C THR A 46 -13.59 0.36 0.08
N GLU A 47 -14.14 0.40 -1.13
CA GLU A 47 -13.39 0.08 -2.35
C GLU A 47 -12.38 1.18 -2.70
N ALA A 48 -12.75 2.45 -2.53
CA ALA A 48 -11.83 3.56 -2.68
C ALA A 48 -10.66 3.48 -1.68
N LEU A 49 -10.92 3.03 -0.44
CA LEU A 49 -9.87 2.80 0.55
C LEU A 49 -8.94 1.63 0.16
N ARG A 50 -9.49 0.55 -0.39
CA ARG A 50 -8.72 -0.59 -0.92
C ARG A 50 -7.79 -0.18 -2.04
N GLN A 51 -8.31 0.50 -3.06
CA GLN A 51 -7.52 0.96 -4.20
C GLN A 51 -6.42 1.93 -3.74
N ARG A 52 -6.76 2.88 -2.85
CA ARG A 52 -5.77 3.79 -2.29
C ARG A 52 -4.67 3.07 -1.51
N TYR A 53 -5.02 2.07 -0.70
CA TYR A 53 -4.04 1.25 0.00
C TYR A 53 -3.11 0.49 -0.95
N LYS A 54 -3.64 -0.06 -2.05
CA LYS A 54 -2.85 -0.75 -3.08
C LYS A 54 -1.81 0.20 -3.70
N ILE A 55 -2.24 1.42 -4.05
CA ILE A 55 -1.35 2.45 -4.61
C ILE A 55 -0.27 2.85 -3.60
N LEU A 56 -0.67 3.18 -2.36
CA LEU A 56 0.26 3.56 -1.30
C LEU A 56 1.27 2.46 -1.00
N SER A 57 0.81 1.22 -0.88
CA SER A 57 1.69 0.07 -0.62
C SER A 57 2.70 -0.14 -1.75
N LYS A 58 2.27 0.02 -3.01
CA LYS A 58 3.14 -0.07 -4.18
C LYS A 58 4.20 1.03 -4.17
N ASN A 59 3.79 2.29 -3.96
CA ASN A 59 4.69 3.43 -3.95
C ASN A 59 5.69 3.36 -2.78
N ALA A 60 5.23 2.97 -1.59
CA ALA A 60 6.07 2.81 -0.43
C ALA A 60 7.11 1.69 -0.60
N SER A 61 6.72 0.57 -1.23
CA SER A 61 7.65 -0.53 -1.52
C SER A 61 8.80 -0.06 -2.41
N LYS A 62 8.47 0.65 -3.50
CA LYS A 62 9.47 1.26 -4.39
C LYS A 62 10.36 2.28 -3.68
N TRP A 63 9.74 3.14 -2.86
CA TRP A 63 10.46 4.11 -2.04
C TRP A 63 11.47 3.44 -1.12
N ILE A 64 11.08 2.37 -0.43
CA ILE A 64 11.97 1.61 0.46
C ILE A 64 13.14 1.00 -0.31
N SER A 65 12.90 0.42 -1.49
CA SER A 65 13.97 -0.09 -2.34
C SER A 65 14.98 1.01 -2.70
N CYS A 66 14.50 2.18 -3.14
CA CYS A 66 15.36 3.33 -3.43
C CYS A 66 16.14 3.80 -2.19
N TYR A 67 15.47 3.93 -1.05
CA TYR A 67 16.08 4.40 0.20
C TYR A 67 17.16 3.44 0.70
N LYS A 68 16.92 2.12 0.62
CA LYS A 68 17.93 1.10 0.93
C LYS A 68 19.13 1.17 -0.01
N ALA A 69 18.91 1.36 -1.31
CA ALA A 69 19.99 1.47 -2.29
C ALA A 69 20.88 2.70 -2.06
N VAL A 70 20.37 3.74 -1.39
CA VAL A 70 21.18 4.87 -0.90
C VAL A 70 21.93 4.48 0.38
N LEU A 71 21.24 3.88 1.34
CA LEU A 71 21.83 3.48 2.62
C LEU A 71 22.97 2.46 2.48
N SER A 72 22.91 1.58 1.47
CA SER A 72 23.94 0.59 1.19
C SER A 72 25.22 1.18 0.59
N ARG A 73 25.20 2.46 0.18
CA ARG A 73 26.38 3.14 -0.38
C ARG A 73 27.30 3.61 0.75
N PRO A 74 28.63 3.62 0.53
CA PRO A 74 29.56 4.19 1.50
C PRO A 74 29.19 5.65 1.82
N ARG A 75 28.92 5.94 3.10
CA ARG A 75 28.64 7.30 3.54
C ARG A 75 29.92 8.12 3.52
N LYS A 76 29.86 9.30 2.89
CA LYS A 76 30.92 10.28 3.01
C LYS A 76 30.79 10.94 4.39
N SER A 77 31.92 11.34 4.98
CA SER A 77 31.89 12.11 6.22
C SER A 77 31.04 13.37 6.03
N GLY A 78 30.12 13.64 6.95
CA GLY A 78 29.20 14.79 6.87
C GLY A 78 27.86 14.53 6.16
N THR A 79 27.58 13.33 5.65
CA THR A 79 26.24 13.01 5.10
C THR A 79 25.20 12.96 6.21
N ASN A 80 24.23 13.88 6.16
CA ASN A 80 23.10 13.92 7.08
C ASN A 80 21.89 13.13 6.53
N ASP A 81 20.82 13.02 7.32
CA ASP A 81 19.63 12.25 6.90
C ASP A 81 18.88 12.91 5.73
N GLN A 82 18.93 14.25 5.61
CA GLN A 82 18.33 14.98 4.50
C GLN A 82 19.06 14.66 3.18
N ASP A 83 20.38 14.55 3.21
CA ASP A 83 21.18 14.19 2.02
C ASP A 83 20.80 12.78 1.51
N LEU A 84 20.52 11.85 2.43
CA LEU A 84 20.07 10.50 2.08
C LEU A 84 18.67 10.51 1.47
N GLU A 85 17.78 11.32 2.03
CA GLU A 85 16.43 11.50 1.51
C GLU A 85 16.43 12.11 0.13
N ASP A 86 17.24 13.15 -0.09
CA ASP A 86 17.34 13.80 -1.40
C ASP A 86 17.93 12.85 -2.44
N ALA A 87 18.94 12.05 -2.06
CA ALA A 87 19.47 11.00 -2.92
C ALA A 87 18.44 9.91 -3.24
N ALA A 88 17.62 9.50 -2.26
CA ALA A 88 16.57 8.51 -2.46
C ALA A 88 15.43 9.07 -3.32
N GLN A 89 15.08 10.35 -3.13
CA GLN A 89 14.10 11.08 -3.93
C GLN A 89 14.52 11.17 -5.39
N LYS A 90 15.81 11.40 -5.64
CA LYS A 90 16.38 11.40 -6.98
C LYS A 90 16.25 10.02 -7.64
N LEU A 91 16.67 8.95 -6.96
CA LEU A 91 16.52 7.58 -7.50
C LEU A 91 15.07 7.24 -7.79
N TYR A 92 14.17 7.53 -6.84
CA TYR A 92 12.74 7.28 -7.02
C TYR A 92 12.16 8.04 -8.22
N PHE A 93 12.57 9.30 -8.41
CA PHE A 93 12.13 10.10 -9.56
C PHE A 93 12.69 9.57 -10.89
N ASP A 94 13.94 9.13 -10.91
CA ASP A 94 14.57 8.56 -12.09
C ASP A 94 13.86 7.28 -12.55
N GLU A 95 13.36 6.47 -11.61
CA GLU A 95 12.61 5.23 -11.89
C GLU A 95 11.12 5.45 -12.17
N ASN A 96 10.47 6.39 -11.46
CA ASN A 96 9.01 6.51 -11.43
C ASN A 96 8.47 7.77 -12.11
N ARG A 97 9.37 8.64 -12.60
CA ARG A 97 9.04 9.94 -13.21
C ARG A 97 8.11 10.79 -12.34
N SER A 98 8.16 10.59 -11.03
CA SER A 98 7.30 11.21 -10.03
C SER A 98 8.02 11.30 -8.70
N ARG A 99 7.67 12.30 -7.89
CA ARG A 99 8.19 12.45 -6.53
C ARG A 99 7.41 11.57 -5.56
N TYR A 100 8.09 10.98 -4.59
CA TYR A 100 7.45 10.37 -3.45
C TYR A 100 6.96 11.47 -2.50
N ASN A 101 5.64 11.52 -2.25
CA ASN A 101 5.02 12.60 -1.48
C ASN A 101 4.72 12.19 -0.02
N ASP A 102 4.75 10.88 0.27
CA ASP A 102 4.35 10.33 1.57
C ASP A 102 5.53 10.20 2.54
N LEU A 103 6.50 11.12 2.49
CA LEU A 103 7.72 11.10 3.31
C LEU A 103 7.44 11.12 4.81
N LYS A 104 6.51 11.98 5.26
CA LYS A 104 6.11 12.07 6.67
C LYS A 104 5.47 10.76 7.16
N VAL A 105 4.68 10.11 6.30
CA VAL A 105 4.07 8.81 6.59
C VAL A 105 5.15 7.73 6.61
N PHE A 106 6.12 7.77 5.69
CA PHE A 106 7.23 6.84 5.71
C PHE A 106 8.02 6.92 7.03
N LYS A 107 8.47 8.11 7.43
CA LYS A 107 9.31 8.31 8.63
C LYS A 107 8.60 7.99 9.95
N ASN A 108 7.34 8.39 10.09
CA ASN A 108 6.66 8.36 11.39
C ASN A 108 5.76 7.13 11.56
N VAL A 109 5.52 6.39 10.48
CA VAL A 109 4.54 5.30 10.46
C VAL A 109 5.13 4.05 9.83
N MET A 110 5.61 4.14 8.59
CA MET A 110 5.97 2.92 7.85
C MET A 110 7.30 2.33 8.31
N SER A 111 8.31 3.14 8.55
CA SER A 111 9.63 2.71 9.06
C SER A 111 9.53 1.96 10.40
N MET A 112 8.55 2.31 11.24
CA MET A 112 8.31 1.68 12.54
C MET A 112 7.61 0.31 12.43
N ASN A 113 7.00 0.01 11.28
CA ASN A 113 6.31 -1.25 11.07
C ASN A 113 7.28 -2.33 10.55
N PRO A 114 7.35 -3.52 11.15
CA PRO A 114 8.26 -4.58 10.72
C PRO A 114 8.14 -4.94 9.23
N LYS A 115 6.94 -4.83 8.65
CA LYS A 115 6.67 -5.06 7.21
C LYS A 115 7.49 -4.15 6.28
N TRP A 116 7.74 -2.92 6.71
CA TRP A 116 8.42 -1.88 5.92
C TRP A 116 9.71 -1.40 6.59
N SER A 117 10.16 -2.11 7.63
CA SER A 117 11.44 -1.85 8.27
C SER A 117 12.56 -2.02 7.24
N LEU A 118 13.53 -1.11 7.30
CA LEU A 118 14.71 -1.13 6.46
C LEU A 118 15.57 -2.38 6.74
N ASP A 119 15.42 -3.00 7.91
CA ASP A 119 16.14 -4.22 8.26
C ASP A 119 15.48 -5.49 7.68
N ASN A 120 14.15 -5.47 7.46
CA ASN A 120 13.36 -6.66 7.12
C ASN A 120 12.74 -6.67 5.71
N TYR A 121 12.83 -5.58 4.95
CA TYR A 121 12.25 -5.54 3.60
C TYR A 121 13.09 -6.35 2.60
N GLU A 122 12.65 -7.57 2.31
CA GLU A 122 12.98 -8.28 1.08
C GLU A 122 12.05 -7.79 -0.03
N GLU A 123 12.58 -7.54 -1.23
CA GLU A 123 11.80 -7.14 -2.40
C GLU A 123 10.84 -8.26 -2.79
N ARG A 124 9.68 -8.34 -2.12
CA ARG A 124 8.62 -9.27 -2.53
C ARG A 124 8.00 -8.71 -3.79
N GLN A 125 8.30 -9.37 -4.91
CA GLN A 125 7.58 -9.23 -6.17
C GLN A 125 6.05 -9.21 -5.89
N PRO A 126 5.27 -8.39 -6.61
CA PRO A 126 3.82 -8.36 -6.43
C PRO A 126 3.27 -9.78 -6.57
N GLN A 127 2.80 -10.36 -5.47
CA GLN A 127 1.98 -11.56 -5.54
C GLN A 127 0.69 -11.10 -6.23
N VAL A 128 0.57 -11.43 -7.52
CA VAL A 128 -0.70 -11.39 -8.22
C VAL A 128 -1.58 -12.40 -7.48
N ASN A 129 -2.52 -11.92 -6.68
CA ASN A 129 -3.61 -12.78 -6.24
C ASN A 129 -4.44 -13.07 -7.50
N VAL A 130 -4.08 -14.14 -8.19
CA VAL A 130 -4.94 -14.83 -9.15
C VAL A 130 -5.83 -15.71 -8.30
N ASP A 131 -7.00 -15.21 -7.91
CA ASP A 131 -8.15 -15.95 -7.35
C ASP A 131 -9.25 -14.88 -7.21
N GLU A 132 -10.46 -14.94 -7.78
CA GLU A 132 -11.17 -16.01 -8.45
C GLU A 132 -12.41 -15.32 -9.08
N GLU A 133 -12.46 -15.22 -10.41
CA GLU A 133 -13.67 -14.79 -11.14
C GLU A 133 -14.47 -16.06 -11.42
N SER A 134 -15.28 -16.49 -10.45
CA SER A 134 -16.28 -17.53 -10.65
C SER A 134 -17.58 -17.16 -9.95
N ALA A 135 -18.29 -16.20 -10.54
CA ALA A 135 -19.70 -16.00 -10.25
C ALA A 135 -20.49 -16.33 -11.52
N THR A 136 -21.07 -17.51 -11.49
CA THR A 136 -22.06 -18.10 -12.38
C THR A 136 -23.13 -17.11 -12.84
N GLU A 137 -23.38 -17.04 -14.14
CA GLU A 137 -24.73 -16.74 -14.65
C GLU A 137 -25.13 -17.81 -15.67
N SER A 138 -26.00 -18.69 -15.20
CA SER A 138 -26.77 -19.66 -15.97
C SER A 138 -27.95 -18.93 -16.61
N GLY A 139 -28.17 -19.08 -17.92
CA GLY A 139 -29.33 -18.49 -18.58
C GLY A 139 -29.41 -18.70 -20.09
N GLU A 140 -29.92 -19.88 -20.47
CA GLU A 140 -30.77 -20.16 -21.64
C GLU A 140 -30.67 -19.37 -22.97
N SER A 141 -30.39 -20.16 -24.02
CA SER A 141 -31.16 -20.29 -25.28
C SER A 141 -31.68 -19.05 -26.04
N LEU A 142 -31.25 -18.93 -27.32
CA LEU A 142 -32.17 -18.85 -28.48
C LEU A 142 -31.43 -18.99 -29.84
N LYS A 143 -31.68 -20.14 -30.49
CA LYS A 143 -31.85 -20.40 -31.94
C LYS A 143 -31.34 -19.35 -32.96
N ARG A 144 -30.51 -19.79 -33.92
CA ARG A 144 -30.92 -20.06 -35.34
C ARG A 144 -29.72 -20.47 -36.24
N SER A 145 -29.84 -21.70 -36.76
CA SER A 145 -29.57 -22.21 -38.11
C SER A 145 -28.35 -21.77 -38.95
N ARG A 146 -27.47 -22.75 -39.28
CA ARG A 146 -27.22 -23.41 -40.60
C ARG A 146 -27.31 -22.50 -41.84
N VAL A 147 -26.48 -22.52 -42.89
CA VAL A 147 -25.71 -23.48 -43.75
C VAL A 147 -24.91 -22.54 -44.70
N ASN A 148 -23.88 -22.87 -45.49
CA ASN A 148 -23.33 -24.07 -46.11
C ASN A 148 -21.88 -23.74 -46.49
#